data_AF-A0AAE2RS57-F1
#
_entry.id   AF-A0AAE2RS57-F1
#
_cell.length_a   1.000
_cell.length_b   1.000
_cell.length_c   1.000
_cell.angle_alpha   90.00
_cell.angle_beta   90.00
_cell.angle_gamma   90.00
#
_symmetry.space_group_name_H-M   'P 1'
#
loop_
_entity.id
_entity.type
_entity.pdbx_description
1 polymer ?
#
loop_
_entity_poly.entity_id
_entity_poly.type
_entity_poly.pdbx_seq_one_letter_code
_entity_poly.pdbx_strand_id
1 'polypeptide(L)'
;MNSIYVDYTDNIWKFFRNDNRELCYKIMYEEGKWTKENLINNEVLGFAVYVEGDERIHIVYSNIKGELKYCTMKDKHWVGKTLYQMDFDEFQIEHLKIEIIGEEMHIFFLLISNDGSDHGVLMHCAWNGKETKFFSLQDIVLVPNLKEYYLVNTNEQSGLEVFFITDEGDEVSLNYCNFENRKWSSAKRLYGIQGDDISFEVLRDQQQDVHILNKSREDLLYFIDHVCIDISGNIQVYRVRESNMKLIDPILFIGNNELCACWIEQNKIFYSFFNNEQWESPIYFDKGNEFTVMRYHCFMHYNRDNSVKLLETYGTDEPDLNLYIPNRFTMNNSLKHETNQVNNEISFNENEEIQNLKLELSKVKLEKKNLDRKIDSLNMQLQKKQRFMDDYEERIAIILEQKRKTDENYNVFIELQQNLQKEFDDTKKQLDDAKKQLNDAKDQLLKEKDIRISIEKKLLELENENLIIRQKVMTINEEKNKLYEDLEFERNQSIMERLLRKKPSGI
;
A
#
# COMPACT_ATOMS: atom_id res chain seq x y z
N MET A 1 2.00 18.29 -21.63
CA MET A 1 3.44 18.24 -21.31
C MET A 1 4.20 17.91 -22.59
N ASN A 2 5.29 18.61 -22.87
CA ASN A 2 6.17 18.33 -24.02
C ASN A 2 7.48 17.78 -23.46
N SER A 3 7.88 16.59 -23.94
CA SER A 3 9.12 15.94 -23.51
C SER A 3 10.14 16.03 -24.63
N ILE A 4 11.36 16.42 -24.27
CA ILE A 4 12.50 16.52 -25.17
C ILE A 4 13.55 15.51 -24.73
N TYR A 5 14.17 14.84 -25.68
CA TYR A 5 15.35 14.02 -25.45
C TYR A 5 16.46 14.45 -26.42
N VAL A 6 17.63 14.77 -25.88
CA VAL A 6 18.85 15.09 -26.63
C VAL A 6 19.77 13.88 -26.56
N ASP A 7 19.97 13.21 -27.70
CA ASP A 7 20.77 11.98 -27.78
C ASP A 7 22.28 12.26 -27.80
N TYR A 8 23.10 11.21 -27.68
CA TYR A 8 24.57 11.31 -27.72
C TYR A 8 25.15 11.94 -29.01
N THR A 9 24.35 12.06 -30.07
CA THR A 9 24.73 12.70 -31.34
C THR A 9 24.17 14.12 -31.46
N ASP A 10 23.66 14.68 -30.37
CA ASP A 10 23.01 15.99 -30.30
C ASP A 10 21.73 16.11 -31.14
N ASN A 11 21.12 14.99 -31.56
CA ASN A 11 19.80 15.07 -32.19
C ASN A 11 18.74 15.31 -31.11
N ILE A 12 17.75 16.13 -31.47
CA ILE A 12 16.67 16.49 -30.54
C ILE A 12 15.39 15.76 -30.93
N TRP A 13 14.96 14.86 -30.06
CA TRP A 13 13.70 14.15 -30.14
C TRP A 13 12.62 14.94 -29.38
N LYS A 14 11.53 15.29 -30.04
CA LYS A 14 10.35 15.94 -29.43
C LYS A 14 9.20 14.93 -29.41
N PHE A 15 8.73 14.59 -28.21
CA PHE A 15 7.54 13.77 -27.98
C PHE A 15 6.37 14.66 -27.59
N PHE A 16 5.23 14.49 -28.26
CA PHE A 16 4.08 15.34 -28.06
C PHE A 16 2.78 14.62 -28.45
N ARG A 17 1.67 15.10 -27.88
CA ARG A 17 0.33 14.74 -28.33
C ARG A 17 -0.19 15.86 -29.22
N ASN A 18 -0.61 15.54 -30.44
CA ASN A 18 -1.22 16.53 -31.33
C ASN A 18 -2.73 16.73 -31.02
N ASP A 19 -3.36 17.66 -31.73
CA ASP A 19 -4.77 18.01 -31.54
C ASP A 19 -5.73 16.85 -31.87
N ASN A 20 -5.30 15.89 -32.70
CA ASN A 20 -6.05 14.67 -33.03
C ASN A 20 -5.95 13.58 -31.95
N ARG A 21 -5.33 13.88 -30.79
CA ARG A 21 -5.03 12.90 -29.73
C ARG A 21 -4.10 11.79 -30.19
N GLU A 22 -3.23 12.07 -31.15
CA GLU A 22 -2.18 11.15 -31.59
C GLU A 22 -0.90 11.45 -30.81
N LEU A 23 -0.31 10.40 -30.25
CA LEU A 23 1.02 10.48 -29.65
C LEU A 23 2.05 10.32 -30.75
N CYS A 24 2.85 11.35 -30.96
CA CYS A 24 3.79 11.45 -32.06
C CYS A 24 5.20 11.81 -31.55
N TYR A 25 6.18 11.56 -32.42
CA TYR A 25 7.53 12.10 -32.25
C TYR A 25 8.10 12.63 -33.56
N LYS A 26 9.03 13.58 -33.43
CA LYS A 26 9.88 14.06 -34.53
C LYS A 26 11.30 14.30 -34.03
N ILE A 27 12.24 14.26 -34.96
CA ILE A 27 13.67 14.37 -34.67
C ILE A 27 14.25 15.55 -35.44
N MET A 28 15.03 16.38 -34.76
CA MET A 28 15.84 17.43 -35.36
C MET A 28 17.29 16.93 -35.45
N TYR A 29 17.78 16.70 -36.67
CA TYR A 29 19.14 16.24 -36.93
C TYR A 29 20.12 17.40 -37.16
N GLU A 30 19.60 18.53 -37.63
CA GLU A 30 20.33 19.77 -37.86
C GLU A 30 19.41 20.92 -37.45
N GLU A 31 19.99 22.05 -37.07
CA GLU A 31 19.26 23.24 -36.62
C GLU A 31 18.12 23.59 -37.60
N GLY A 32 16.89 23.63 -37.09
CA GLY A 32 15.67 23.94 -37.85
C GLY A 32 15.13 22.83 -38.76
N LYS A 33 15.83 21.69 -38.90
CA LYS A 33 15.44 20.59 -39.81
C LYS A 33 14.83 19.42 -39.07
N TRP A 34 13.50 19.46 -38.94
CA TRP A 34 12.70 18.39 -38.35
C TRP A 34 12.31 17.31 -39.36
N THR A 35 12.28 16.05 -38.91
CA THR A 35 11.58 14.98 -39.63
C THR A 35 10.08 15.25 -39.69
N LYS A 36 9.38 14.54 -40.59
CA LYS A 36 7.92 14.40 -40.50
C LYS A 36 7.52 13.82 -39.13
N GLU A 37 6.30 14.10 -38.73
CA GLU A 37 5.71 13.50 -37.53
C GLU A 37 5.56 12.00 -37.72
N ASN A 38 6.01 11.23 -36.74
CA ASN A 38 5.90 9.78 -36.71
C ASN A 38 4.93 9.37 -35.61
N LEU A 39 3.91 8.60 -35.99
CA LEU A 39 2.87 8.12 -35.10
C LEU A 39 3.38 6.99 -34.18
N ILE A 40 3.14 7.12 -32.88
CA ILE A 40 3.36 6.06 -31.88
C ILE A 40 2.04 5.37 -31.55
N ASN A 41 1.00 6.15 -31.24
CA ASN A 41 -0.33 5.62 -30.96
C ASN A 41 -1.43 6.68 -31.18
N ASN A 42 -2.67 6.23 -31.24
CA ASN A 42 -3.85 7.08 -31.38
C ASN A 42 -4.70 7.09 -30.10
N GLU A 43 -5.69 7.97 -30.04
CA GLU A 43 -6.66 8.07 -28.94
C GLU A 43 -6.01 8.28 -27.56
N VAL A 44 -4.86 8.97 -27.50
CA VAL A 44 -4.07 9.16 -26.28
C VAL A 44 -4.60 10.33 -25.43
N LEU A 45 -4.82 10.10 -24.14
CA LEU A 45 -5.25 11.11 -23.18
C LEU A 45 -4.08 11.79 -22.48
N GLY A 46 -3.07 11.04 -22.05
CA GLY A 46 -1.85 11.56 -21.46
C GLY A 46 -0.68 10.64 -21.74
N PHE A 47 0.53 11.17 -21.61
CA PHE A 47 1.75 10.36 -21.71
C PHE A 47 2.86 10.91 -20.83
N ALA A 48 3.81 10.05 -20.51
CA ALA A 48 5.06 10.38 -19.87
C ALA A 48 6.19 9.65 -20.59
N VAL A 49 7.36 10.30 -20.66
CA VAL A 49 8.57 9.75 -21.26
C VAL A 49 9.64 9.66 -20.19
N TYR A 50 10.38 8.55 -20.18
CA TYR A 50 11.59 8.36 -19.38
C TYR A 50 12.69 7.82 -20.28
N VAL A 51 13.90 8.35 -20.16
CA VAL A 51 15.05 7.88 -20.92
C VAL A 51 16.11 7.36 -19.96
N GLU A 52 16.42 6.07 -20.06
CA GLU A 52 17.47 5.41 -19.27
C GLU A 52 18.87 5.85 -19.71
N GLY A 53 19.87 5.59 -18.86
CA GLY A 53 21.27 5.94 -19.16
C GLY A 53 21.87 5.21 -20.37
N ASP A 54 21.28 4.09 -20.79
CA ASP A 54 21.61 3.37 -22.03
C ASP A 54 20.85 3.90 -23.27
N GLU A 55 20.20 5.06 -23.13
CA GLU A 55 19.38 5.72 -24.15
C GLU A 55 18.10 4.97 -24.54
N ARG A 56 17.69 3.98 -23.74
CA ARG A 56 16.40 3.34 -23.93
C ARG A 56 15.28 4.29 -23.56
N ILE A 57 14.37 4.48 -24.52
CA ILE A 57 13.19 5.34 -24.36
C ILE A 57 12.02 4.49 -23.86
N HIS A 58 11.47 4.88 -22.73
CA HIS A 58 10.29 4.32 -22.11
C HIS A 58 9.16 5.33 -22.21
N ILE A 59 8.02 4.90 -22.74
CA ILE A 59 6.84 5.75 -22.85
C ILE A 59 5.68 5.02 -22.19
N VAL A 60 5.04 5.69 -21.22
CA VAL A 60 3.77 5.25 -20.66
C VAL A 60 2.71 6.23 -21.08
N TYR A 61 1.56 5.74 -21.51
CA TYR A 61 0.46 6.57 -21.97
C TYR A 61 -0.89 5.96 -21.61
N SER A 62 -1.89 6.83 -21.47
CA SER A 62 -3.29 6.45 -21.30
C SER A 62 -4.08 6.72 -22.57
N ASN A 63 -5.20 6.01 -22.75
CA ASN A 63 -6.10 6.25 -23.88
C ASN A 63 -7.55 6.43 -23.46
N ILE A 64 -8.41 6.81 -24.42
CA ILE A 64 -9.84 7.05 -24.19
C ILE A 64 -10.63 5.79 -23.74
N LYS A 65 -10.01 4.60 -23.79
CA LYS A 65 -10.61 3.32 -23.39
C LYS A 65 -10.23 2.92 -21.96
N GLY A 66 -9.62 3.83 -21.19
CA GLY A 66 -9.18 3.56 -19.82
C GLY A 66 -8.00 2.60 -19.71
N GLU A 67 -7.21 2.42 -20.78
CA GLU A 67 -6.01 1.58 -20.76
C GLU A 67 -4.78 2.40 -20.37
N LEU A 68 -3.99 1.89 -19.42
CA LEU A 68 -2.61 2.33 -19.19
C LEU A 68 -1.68 1.43 -19.99
N LYS A 69 -0.88 2.00 -20.87
CA LYS A 69 -0.02 1.26 -21.80
C LYS A 69 1.41 1.71 -21.69
N TYR A 70 2.31 0.76 -21.90
CA TYR A 70 3.75 0.99 -21.98
C TYR A 70 4.23 0.65 -23.39
N CYS A 71 5.16 1.44 -23.91
CA CYS A 71 5.93 1.09 -25.09
C CYS A 71 7.38 1.56 -25.01
N THR A 72 8.22 0.90 -25.81
CA THR A 72 9.65 1.22 -25.98
C THR A 72 10.07 0.97 -27.42
N MET A 73 11.18 1.57 -27.84
CA MET A 73 11.72 1.39 -29.18
C MET A 73 12.58 0.12 -29.25
N LYS A 74 12.24 -0.81 -30.13
CA LYS A 74 13.02 -2.02 -30.42
C LYS A 74 13.11 -2.23 -31.92
N ASP A 75 14.32 -2.43 -32.44
CA ASP A 75 14.57 -2.66 -33.87
C ASP A 75 13.90 -1.60 -34.77
N LYS A 76 13.92 -0.32 -34.34
CA LYS A 76 13.27 0.84 -34.98
C LYS A 76 11.73 0.82 -35.01
N HIS A 77 11.10 -0.01 -34.18
CA HIS A 77 9.65 -0.08 -34.05
C HIS A 77 9.24 0.11 -32.59
N TRP A 78 8.11 0.76 -32.37
CA TRP A 78 7.50 0.85 -31.04
C TRP A 78 6.83 -0.49 -30.70
N VAL A 79 7.29 -1.11 -29.62
CA VAL A 79 6.70 -2.34 -29.07
C VAL A 79 6.16 -2.05 -27.67
N GLY A 80 5.00 -2.60 -27.35
CA GLY A 80 4.33 -2.24 -26.10
C GLY A 80 3.39 -3.30 -25.55
N LYS A 81 2.88 -3.04 -24.34
CA LYS A 81 1.91 -3.87 -23.63
C LYS A 81 0.95 -3.00 -22.81
N THR A 82 -0.26 -3.49 -22.60
CA THR A 82 -1.19 -2.91 -21.62
C THR A 82 -0.75 -3.31 -20.21
N LEU A 83 -0.62 -2.33 -19.33
CA LEU A 83 -0.23 -2.50 -17.92
C LEU A 83 -1.45 -2.57 -17.01
N TYR A 84 -2.48 -1.81 -17.34
CA TYR A 84 -3.70 -1.69 -16.54
C TYR A 84 -4.87 -1.37 -17.46
N GLN A 85 -6.06 -1.81 -17.06
CA GLN A 85 -7.31 -1.43 -17.70
C GLN A 85 -8.37 -1.28 -16.62
N MET A 86 -9.01 -0.13 -16.59
CA MET A 86 -10.16 0.13 -15.72
C MET A 86 -11.46 0.14 -16.52
N ASP A 87 -12.57 0.22 -15.79
CA ASP A 87 -13.84 0.64 -16.36
C ASP A 87 -13.79 2.14 -16.68
N PHE A 88 -13.82 2.49 -17.96
CA PHE A 88 -13.61 3.86 -18.43
C PHE A 88 -14.85 4.75 -18.26
N ASP A 89 -16.00 4.18 -17.87
CA ASP A 89 -17.22 4.94 -17.65
C ASP A 89 -17.11 5.84 -16.40
N GLU A 90 -16.33 5.45 -15.40
CA GLU A 90 -16.21 6.18 -14.12
C GLU A 90 -15.03 7.15 -14.08
N PHE A 91 -13.86 6.77 -14.60
CA PHE A 91 -12.63 7.54 -14.47
C PHE A 91 -11.83 7.64 -15.78
N GLN A 92 -11.02 8.69 -15.89
CA GLN A 92 -9.95 8.83 -16.89
C GLN A 92 -8.57 8.85 -16.21
N ILE A 93 -7.57 8.31 -16.92
CA ILE A 93 -6.17 8.32 -16.47
C ILE A 93 -5.46 9.54 -17.06
N GLU A 94 -5.02 10.46 -16.21
CA GLU A 94 -4.31 11.67 -16.62
C GLU A 94 -3.08 11.97 -15.74
N HIS A 95 -2.33 13.02 -16.11
CA HIS A 95 -1.13 13.50 -15.41
C HIS A 95 -0.13 12.38 -15.11
N LEU A 96 0.35 11.66 -16.13
CA LEU A 96 1.29 10.56 -15.92
C LEU A 96 2.69 11.08 -15.57
N LYS A 97 3.38 10.40 -14.66
CA LYS A 97 4.83 10.56 -14.37
C LYS A 97 5.49 9.19 -14.23
N ILE A 98 6.77 9.08 -14.60
CA ILE A 98 7.54 7.82 -14.56
C ILE A 98 8.85 8.07 -13.83
N GLU A 99 9.19 7.18 -12.92
CA GLU A 99 10.53 7.05 -12.34
C GLU A 99 10.98 5.60 -12.44
N ILE A 100 12.23 5.36 -12.82
CA ILE A 100 12.82 4.01 -12.85
C ILE A 100 13.86 3.90 -11.74
N ILE A 101 13.63 2.98 -10.81
CA ILE A 101 14.52 2.74 -9.67
C ILE A 101 14.92 1.26 -9.67
N GLY A 102 16.20 1.00 -9.93
CA GLY A 102 16.70 -0.36 -10.08
C GLY A 102 16.03 -1.07 -11.26
N GLU A 103 15.32 -2.17 -11.00
CA GLU A 103 14.59 -2.94 -12.01
C GLU A 103 13.08 -2.64 -12.02
N GLU A 104 12.59 -1.73 -11.16
CA GLU A 104 11.18 -1.39 -11.05
C GLU A 104 10.89 -0.02 -11.70
N MET A 105 9.90 -0.01 -12.60
CA MET A 105 9.30 1.21 -13.13
C MET A 105 8.14 1.62 -12.24
N HIS A 106 8.22 2.84 -11.72
CA HIS A 106 7.21 3.48 -10.90
C HIS A 106 6.44 4.47 -11.74
N ILE A 107 5.15 4.21 -11.92
CA ILE A 107 4.25 5.00 -12.77
C ILE A 107 3.23 5.65 -11.85
N PHE A 108 3.17 6.97 -11.89
CA PHE A 108 2.20 7.76 -11.15
C PHE A 108 1.19 8.35 -12.11
N PHE A 109 -0.06 8.44 -11.67
CA PHE A 109 -1.15 9.02 -12.46
C PHE A 109 -2.31 9.42 -11.56
N LEU A 110 -3.18 10.30 -12.08
CA LEU A 110 -4.47 10.61 -11.46
C LEU A 110 -5.58 9.83 -12.17
N LEU A 111 -6.48 9.26 -11.37
CA LEU A 111 -7.82 8.91 -11.80
C LEU A 111 -8.68 10.15 -11.64
N ILE A 112 -9.27 10.67 -12.71
CA ILE A 112 -10.16 11.84 -12.67
C ILE A 112 -11.58 11.37 -12.97
N SER A 113 -12.53 11.72 -12.12
CA SER A 113 -13.93 11.31 -12.27
C SER A 113 -14.55 11.90 -13.55
N ASN A 114 -15.33 11.08 -14.25
CA ASN A 114 -16.05 11.49 -15.47
C ASN A 114 -17.42 12.11 -15.21
N ASP A 115 -17.90 12.10 -13.95
CA ASP A 115 -19.21 12.63 -13.57
C ASP A 115 -19.28 14.17 -13.50
N GLY A 116 -18.17 14.84 -13.76
CA GLY A 116 -18.03 16.30 -13.70
C GLY A 116 -17.77 16.82 -12.29
N SER A 117 -17.56 15.95 -11.29
CA SER A 117 -17.01 16.35 -10.00
C SER A 117 -15.53 16.72 -10.10
N ASP A 118 -15.04 17.40 -9.09
CA ASP A 118 -13.62 17.69 -8.86
C ASP A 118 -12.89 16.51 -8.19
N HIS A 119 -13.50 15.32 -8.15
CA HIS A 119 -12.88 14.18 -7.50
C HIS A 119 -11.79 13.54 -8.36
N GLY A 120 -10.62 13.35 -7.77
CA GLY A 120 -9.56 12.50 -8.31
C GLY A 120 -8.89 11.62 -7.27
N VAL A 121 -8.20 10.58 -7.74
CA VAL A 121 -7.42 9.65 -6.90
C VAL A 121 -6.00 9.56 -7.42
N LEU A 122 -5.03 9.87 -6.58
CA LEU A 122 -3.61 9.74 -6.89
C LEU A 122 -3.18 8.29 -6.74
N MET A 123 -2.65 7.74 -7.83
CA MET A 123 -2.28 6.33 -7.95
C MET A 123 -0.79 6.15 -8.17
N HIS A 124 -0.25 5.06 -7.63
CA HIS A 124 1.08 4.55 -7.95
C HIS A 124 0.99 3.12 -8.47
N CYS A 125 1.59 2.86 -9.62
CA CYS A 125 1.79 1.54 -10.21
C CYS A 125 3.28 1.20 -10.23
N ALA A 126 3.69 0.15 -9.51
CA ALA A 126 5.02 -0.42 -9.58
C ALA A 126 5.04 -1.62 -10.54
N TRP A 127 5.91 -1.58 -11.55
CA TRP A 127 6.02 -2.61 -12.59
C TRP A 127 7.46 -3.09 -12.76
N ASN A 128 7.71 -4.39 -12.57
CA ASN A 128 9.05 -5.00 -12.66
C ASN A 128 9.33 -5.72 -13.99
N GLY A 129 8.61 -5.37 -15.06
CA GLY A 129 8.63 -6.10 -16.33
C GLY A 129 7.63 -7.25 -16.40
N LYS A 130 7.41 -7.98 -15.28
CA LYS A 130 6.54 -9.17 -15.21
C LYS A 130 5.20 -8.86 -14.53
N GLU A 131 5.24 -8.39 -13.31
CA GLU A 131 4.10 -8.15 -12.43
C GLU A 131 3.88 -6.65 -12.21
N THR A 132 2.62 -6.26 -12.08
CA THR A 132 2.18 -4.90 -11.76
C THR A 132 1.52 -4.87 -10.39
N LYS A 133 1.89 -3.90 -9.55
CA LYS A 133 1.26 -3.64 -8.25
C LYS A 133 0.72 -2.23 -8.24
N PHE A 134 -0.51 -2.07 -7.75
CA PHE A 134 -1.19 -0.78 -7.68
C PHE A 134 -1.39 -0.36 -6.23
N PHE A 135 -1.24 0.93 -5.99
CA PHE A 135 -1.44 1.58 -4.70
C PHE A 135 -2.32 2.82 -4.93
N SER A 136 -3.43 2.92 -4.19
CA SER A 136 -4.14 4.19 -4.02
C SER A 136 -3.40 4.98 -2.94
N LEU A 137 -2.96 6.19 -3.28
CA LEU A 137 -2.21 7.05 -2.38
C LEU A 137 -3.14 7.94 -1.58
N GLN A 138 -3.98 8.70 -2.27
CA GLN A 138 -4.80 9.73 -1.65
C GLN A 138 -5.94 10.17 -2.59
N ASP A 139 -7.11 10.43 -2.00
CA ASP A 139 -8.19 11.17 -2.66
C ASP A 139 -7.83 12.66 -2.72
N ILE A 140 -7.97 13.26 -3.89
CA ILE A 140 -7.65 14.66 -4.19
C ILE A 140 -8.89 15.36 -4.71
N VAL A 141 -9.18 16.53 -4.14
CA VAL A 141 -10.11 17.50 -4.72
C VAL A 141 -9.33 18.36 -5.70
N LEU A 142 -9.68 18.26 -6.97
CA LEU A 142 -8.96 18.84 -8.09
C LEU A 142 -9.22 20.34 -8.18
N VAL A 143 -8.16 21.12 -7.97
CA VAL A 143 -8.16 22.55 -8.27
C VAL A 143 -8.34 22.76 -9.79
N PRO A 144 -9.25 23.63 -10.25
CA PRO A 144 -9.50 23.83 -11.67
C PRO A 144 -8.29 24.36 -12.45
N ASN A 145 -8.11 23.85 -13.68
CA ASN A 145 -7.16 24.37 -14.68
C ASN A 145 -5.67 24.34 -14.27
N LEU A 146 -5.27 23.43 -13.37
CA LEU A 146 -3.86 23.29 -13.02
C LEU A 146 -3.09 22.48 -14.06
N LYS A 147 -1.83 22.87 -14.27
CA LYS A 147 -0.90 22.10 -15.12
C LYS A 147 -0.41 20.84 -14.39
N GLU A 148 -0.16 20.97 -13.08
CA GLU A 148 0.42 19.91 -12.26
C GLU A 148 -0.26 19.85 -10.89
N TYR A 149 -0.69 18.64 -10.51
CA TYR A 149 -1.34 18.36 -9.22
C TYR A 149 -0.39 17.68 -8.24
N TYR A 150 0.69 17.09 -8.73
CA TYR A 150 1.65 16.38 -7.91
C TYR A 150 3.04 16.35 -8.56
N LEU A 151 4.08 16.23 -7.73
CA LEU A 151 5.48 16.05 -8.10
C LEU A 151 6.01 14.78 -7.44
N VAL A 152 6.92 14.11 -8.14
CA VAL A 152 7.57 12.87 -7.69
C VAL A 152 9.07 13.13 -7.67
N ASN A 153 9.69 12.92 -6.52
CA ASN A 153 11.13 13.05 -6.36
C ASN A 153 11.70 11.72 -5.86
N THR A 154 12.92 11.40 -6.28
CA THR A 154 13.68 10.25 -5.74
C THR A 154 14.63 10.73 -4.65
N ASN A 155 14.68 10.04 -3.51
CA ASN A 155 15.65 10.33 -2.45
C ASN A 155 16.94 9.49 -2.60
N GLU A 156 18.01 9.87 -1.89
CA GLU A 156 19.33 9.19 -1.98
C GLU A 156 19.29 7.69 -1.61
N GLN A 157 18.26 7.24 -0.89
CA GLN A 157 18.07 5.84 -0.50
C GLN A 157 17.19 5.05 -1.50
N SER A 158 16.95 5.59 -2.71
CA SER A 158 16.05 4.97 -3.69
C SER A 158 14.59 4.88 -3.23
N GLY A 159 14.18 5.72 -2.27
CA GLY A 159 12.80 5.94 -1.90
C GLY A 159 12.12 6.97 -2.80
N LEU A 160 10.80 6.87 -2.93
CA LEU A 160 10.00 7.84 -3.69
C LEU A 160 9.33 8.81 -2.71
N GLU A 161 9.30 10.07 -3.08
CA GLU A 161 8.63 11.13 -2.35
C GLU A 161 7.61 11.76 -3.28
N VAL A 162 6.38 11.91 -2.80
CA VAL A 162 5.30 12.51 -3.58
C VAL A 162 4.76 13.71 -2.83
N PHE A 163 4.84 14.85 -3.50
CA PHE A 163 4.23 16.11 -3.07
C PHE A 163 3.01 16.35 -3.93
N PHE A 164 1.87 16.65 -3.32
CA PHE A 164 0.62 16.83 -4.06
C PHE A 164 -0.27 17.87 -3.41
N ILE A 165 -1.13 18.46 -4.23
CA ILE A 165 -2.07 19.49 -3.79
C ILE A 165 -3.51 19.00 -3.86
N THR A 166 -4.34 19.46 -2.92
CA THR A 166 -5.79 19.25 -2.94
C THR A 166 -6.48 20.53 -2.52
N ASP A 167 -7.63 20.81 -3.13
CA ASP A 167 -8.50 21.92 -2.72
C ASP A 167 -9.18 21.58 -1.38
N GLU A 168 -9.10 22.47 -0.41
CA GLU A 168 -9.80 22.37 0.89
C GLU A 168 -10.93 23.41 1.01
N GLY A 169 -11.16 24.18 -0.05
CA GLY A 169 -12.20 25.20 -0.16
C GLY A 169 -11.74 26.61 0.21
N ASP A 170 -11.05 26.78 1.34
CA ASP A 170 -10.48 28.07 1.75
C ASP A 170 -9.02 28.25 1.31
N GLU A 171 -8.32 27.16 1.04
CA GLU A 171 -6.96 27.14 0.54
C GLU A 171 -6.66 25.86 -0.23
N VAL A 172 -5.56 25.87 -0.99
CA VAL A 172 -5.01 24.66 -1.60
C VAL A 172 -3.95 24.09 -0.67
N SER A 173 -4.19 22.89 -0.14
CA SER A 173 -3.24 22.26 0.77
C SER A 173 -2.12 21.54 0.03
N LEU A 174 -0.87 21.82 0.40
CA LEU A 174 0.28 21.06 -0.06
C LEU A 174 0.57 19.92 0.93
N ASN A 175 0.62 18.71 0.41
CA ASN A 175 0.74 17.48 1.16
C ASN A 175 1.95 16.67 0.68
N TYR A 176 2.39 15.74 1.54
CA TYR A 176 3.56 14.90 1.31
C TYR A 176 3.31 13.46 1.79
N CYS A 177 3.79 12.48 1.02
CA CYS A 177 3.96 11.10 1.45
C CYS A 177 5.22 10.49 0.82
N ASN A 178 5.75 9.43 1.43
CA ASN A 178 6.92 8.74 0.89
C ASN A 178 6.74 7.22 0.83
N PHE A 179 7.52 6.61 -0.05
CA PHE A 179 7.59 5.17 -0.26
C PHE A 179 8.93 4.65 0.20
N GLU A 180 8.92 3.91 1.30
CA GLU A 180 10.09 3.27 1.89
C GLU A 180 9.75 1.83 2.27
N ASN A 181 10.72 0.92 2.12
CA ASN A 181 10.54 -0.49 2.47
C ASN A 181 9.28 -1.13 1.84
N ARG A 182 8.98 -0.77 0.58
CA ARG A 182 7.82 -1.23 -0.21
C ARG A 182 6.46 -0.84 0.38
N LYS A 183 6.39 0.22 1.19
CA LYS A 183 5.15 0.73 1.79
C LYS A 183 5.11 2.25 1.69
N TRP A 184 3.91 2.78 1.50
CA TRP A 184 3.66 4.21 1.59
C TRP A 184 3.43 4.64 3.04
N SER A 185 3.95 5.81 3.39
CA SER A 185 3.52 6.53 4.59
C SER A 185 2.10 7.07 4.42
N SER A 186 1.46 7.43 5.53
CA SER A 186 0.27 8.28 5.48
C SER A 186 0.61 9.64 4.87
N ALA A 187 -0.35 10.23 4.16
CA ALA A 187 -0.27 11.62 3.73
C ALA A 187 -0.13 12.56 4.94
N LYS A 188 0.75 13.55 4.82
CA LYS A 188 0.99 14.59 5.81
C LYS A 188 0.79 15.95 5.15
N ARG A 189 -0.11 16.78 5.70
CA ARG A 189 -0.23 18.19 5.34
C ARG A 189 1.03 18.95 5.74
N LEU A 190 1.56 19.75 4.81
CA LEU A 190 2.68 20.64 5.06
C LEU A 190 2.18 22.05 5.41
N TYR A 191 1.48 22.70 4.49
CA TYR A 191 0.91 24.05 4.64
C TYR A 191 -0.13 24.31 3.54
N GLY A 192 -0.85 25.43 3.64
CA GLY A 192 -1.79 25.90 2.62
C GLY A 192 -1.22 26.99 1.72
N ILE A 193 -1.65 26.99 0.47
CA ILE A 193 -1.35 28.01 -0.54
C ILE A 193 -2.65 28.77 -0.82
N GLN A 194 -2.56 30.10 -0.73
CA GLN A 194 -3.68 31.01 -0.94
C GLN A 194 -3.72 31.50 -2.39
N GLY A 195 -4.93 31.82 -2.88
CA GLY A 195 -5.16 32.39 -4.20
C GLY A 195 -5.41 31.37 -5.33
N ASP A 196 -5.25 31.82 -6.57
CA ASP A 196 -5.48 31.05 -7.80
C ASP A 196 -4.18 30.86 -8.60
N ASP A 197 -4.28 30.25 -9.81
CA ASP A 197 -3.16 30.04 -10.74
C ASP A 197 -1.97 29.39 -10.03
N ILE A 198 -2.24 28.36 -9.22
CA ILE A 198 -1.25 27.74 -8.36
C ILE A 198 -0.36 26.80 -9.16
N SER A 199 0.94 26.84 -8.88
CA SER A 199 1.87 25.78 -9.29
C SER A 199 3.00 25.70 -8.29
N PHE A 200 3.62 24.54 -8.15
CA PHE A 200 4.73 24.37 -7.21
C PHE A 200 5.84 23.54 -7.83
N GLU A 201 7.07 23.84 -7.44
CA GLU A 201 8.28 23.06 -7.74
C GLU A 201 8.92 22.56 -6.45
N VAL A 202 9.55 21.39 -6.49
CA VAL A 202 10.21 20.81 -5.32
C VAL A 202 11.62 20.38 -5.66
N LEU A 203 12.59 20.85 -4.89
CA LEU A 203 13.99 20.47 -4.98
C LEU A 203 14.50 20.07 -3.59
N ARG A 204 15.19 18.92 -3.52
CA ARG A 204 15.92 18.50 -2.32
C ARG A 204 17.39 18.82 -2.49
N ASP A 205 17.98 19.49 -1.50
CA ASP A 205 19.39 19.85 -1.54
C ASP A 205 20.30 18.76 -0.93
N GLN A 206 21.62 18.99 -0.95
CA GLN A 206 22.60 18.06 -0.37
C GLN A 206 22.51 17.94 1.15
N GLN A 207 21.89 18.92 1.84
CA GLN A 207 21.68 18.91 3.29
C GLN A 207 20.41 18.15 3.68
N GLN A 208 19.65 17.67 2.69
CA GLN A 208 18.35 17.01 2.81
C GLN A 208 17.22 17.98 3.20
N ASP A 209 17.43 19.29 3.03
CA ASP A 209 16.35 20.26 3.16
C ASP A 209 15.47 20.22 1.90
N VAL A 210 14.17 20.41 2.10
CA VAL A 210 13.19 20.47 1.01
C VAL A 210 12.93 21.93 0.69
N HIS A 211 13.27 22.33 -0.52
CA HIS A 211 12.95 23.65 -1.04
C HIS A 211 11.77 23.54 -2.00
N ILE A 212 10.74 24.34 -1.75
CA ILE A 212 9.51 24.37 -2.52
C ILE A 212 9.32 25.78 -3.07
N LEU A 213 9.06 25.90 -4.36
CA LEU A 213 8.79 27.18 -5.00
C LEU A 213 7.32 27.24 -5.38
N ASN A 214 6.53 27.99 -4.63
CA ASN A 214 5.11 28.18 -4.90
C ASN A 214 4.90 29.38 -5.80
N LYS A 215 4.07 29.21 -6.80
CA LYS A 215 3.48 30.28 -7.59
C LYS A 215 2.01 30.38 -7.21
N SER A 216 1.53 31.59 -6.99
CA SER A 216 0.11 31.85 -6.79
C SER A 216 -0.25 33.24 -7.31
N ARG A 217 -1.55 33.51 -7.41
CA ARG A 217 -2.10 34.81 -7.74
C ARG A 217 -3.18 35.19 -6.74
N GLU A 218 -3.05 36.34 -6.12
CA GLU A 218 -4.11 36.96 -5.33
C GLU A 218 -4.49 38.29 -6.00
N ASP A 219 -5.77 38.44 -6.32
CA ASP A 219 -6.30 39.57 -7.10
C ASP A 219 -5.53 39.81 -8.42
N LEU A 220 -4.78 40.91 -8.49
CA LEU A 220 -3.99 41.35 -9.66
C LEU A 220 -2.49 41.08 -9.48
N LEU A 221 -2.07 40.51 -8.35
CA LEU A 221 -0.68 40.28 -8.02
C LEU A 221 -0.33 38.80 -8.14
N TYR A 222 0.80 38.55 -8.78
CA TYR A 222 1.42 37.25 -8.91
C TYR A 222 2.59 37.16 -7.94
N PHE A 223 2.69 36.02 -7.27
CA PHE A 223 3.71 35.74 -6.28
C PHE A 223 4.51 34.51 -6.67
N ILE A 224 5.80 34.57 -6.40
CA ILE A 224 6.65 33.39 -6.27
C ILE A 224 7.23 33.42 -4.85
N ASP A 225 6.88 32.42 -4.07
CA ASP A 225 7.31 32.23 -2.69
C ASP A 225 8.13 30.96 -2.56
N HIS A 226 9.30 31.07 -1.94
CA HIS A 226 10.17 29.95 -1.62
C HIS A 226 9.91 29.51 -0.18
N VAL A 227 9.54 28.25 -0.02
CA VAL A 227 9.36 27.59 1.27
C VAL A 227 10.51 26.61 1.48
N CYS A 228 11.24 26.76 2.58
CA CYS A 228 12.29 25.84 3.00
C CYS A 228 11.78 25.02 4.19
N ILE A 229 11.85 23.69 4.07
CA ILE A 229 11.53 22.76 5.14
C ILE A 229 12.80 22.02 5.53
N ASP A 230 13.29 22.27 6.74
CA ASP A 230 14.49 21.62 7.23
C ASP A 230 14.25 20.16 7.64
N ILE A 231 15.32 19.41 7.92
CA ILE A 231 15.25 18.01 8.39
C ILE A 231 14.46 17.81 9.71
N SER A 232 14.26 18.87 10.49
CA SER A 232 13.45 18.86 11.71
C SER A 232 11.97 19.12 11.43
N GLY A 233 11.64 19.56 10.21
CA GLY A 233 10.30 19.93 9.76
C GLY A 233 9.95 21.40 10.03
N ASN A 234 10.92 22.25 10.38
CA ASN A 234 10.67 23.68 10.51
C ASN A 234 10.50 24.30 9.14
N ILE A 235 9.50 25.18 9.02
CA ILE A 235 9.12 25.82 7.76
C ILE A 235 9.54 27.28 7.81
N GLN A 236 10.27 27.72 6.79
CA GLN A 236 10.66 29.12 6.56
C GLN A 236 10.16 29.56 5.19
N VAL A 237 9.69 30.80 5.07
CA VAL A 237 9.08 31.32 3.83
C VAL A 237 9.79 32.61 3.42
N TYR A 238 10.11 32.72 2.13
CA TYR A 238 10.82 33.84 1.54
C TYR A 238 10.15 34.28 0.24
N ARG A 239 9.88 35.58 0.10
CA ARG A 239 9.37 36.15 -1.15
C ARG A 239 10.49 36.18 -2.20
N VAL A 240 10.29 35.51 -3.32
CA VAL A 240 11.21 35.53 -4.47
C VAL A 240 10.86 36.66 -5.41
N ARG A 241 9.58 36.77 -5.77
CA ARG A 241 9.07 37.76 -6.72
C ARG A 241 7.63 38.12 -6.40
N GLU A 242 7.34 39.40 -6.52
CA GLU A 242 6.00 39.96 -6.54
C GLU A 242 5.89 40.82 -7.80
N SER A 243 4.83 40.62 -8.59
CA SER A 243 4.61 41.38 -9.82
C SER A 243 3.13 41.50 -10.16
N ASN A 244 2.76 42.58 -10.84
CA ASN A 244 1.46 42.72 -11.49
C ASN A 244 1.42 42.06 -12.88
N MET A 245 2.56 41.55 -13.35
CA MET A 245 2.68 40.78 -14.58
C MET A 245 2.60 39.30 -14.27
N LYS A 246 1.97 38.54 -15.17
CA LYS A 246 1.87 37.09 -15.04
C LYS A 246 3.26 36.45 -14.98
N LEU A 247 3.49 35.71 -13.89
CA LEU A 247 4.67 34.88 -13.70
C LEU A 247 4.36 33.47 -14.24
N ILE A 248 5.25 32.91 -15.05
CA ILE A 248 4.99 31.68 -15.81
C ILE A 248 6.10 30.67 -15.55
N ASP A 249 5.66 29.42 -15.32
CA ASP A 249 6.45 28.19 -15.27
C ASP A 249 7.77 28.31 -14.49
N PRO A 250 7.74 28.74 -13.21
CA PRO A 250 8.97 28.87 -12.44
C PRO A 250 9.69 27.53 -12.30
N ILE A 251 11.02 27.58 -12.23
CA ILE A 251 11.91 26.43 -12.09
C ILE A 251 12.88 26.71 -10.94
N LEU A 252 13.00 25.73 -10.04
CA LEU A 252 13.94 25.74 -8.91
C LEU A 252 15.12 24.81 -9.22
N PHE A 253 16.35 25.28 -9.02
CA PHE A 253 17.55 24.51 -9.34
C PHE A 253 18.74 24.90 -8.46
N ILE A 254 19.75 24.03 -8.37
CA ILE A 254 21.05 24.36 -7.73
C ILE A 254 22.07 24.61 -8.83
N GLY A 255 22.57 25.85 -8.90
CA GLY A 255 23.62 26.28 -9.84
C GLY A 255 24.81 26.83 -9.08
N ASN A 256 26.03 26.38 -9.40
CA ASN A 256 27.27 26.81 -8.71
C ASN A 256 27.21 26.68 -7.17
N ASN A 257 26.55 25.62 -6.66
CA ASN A 257 26.27 25.38 -5.23
C ASN A 257 25.38 26.43 -4.54
N GLU A 258 24.62 27.21 -5.31
CA GLU A 258 23.64 28.17 -4.81
C GLU A 258 22.24 27.76 -5.24
N LEU A 259 21.26 27.95 -4.34
CA LEU A 259 19.86 27.75 -4.66
C LEU A 259 19.39 28.90 -5.56
N CYS A 260 18.88 28.55 -6.73
CA CYS A 260 18.49 29.48 -7.78
C CYS A 260 17.04 29.22 -8.19
N ALA A 261 16.33 30.29 -8.55
CA ALA A 261 15.01 30.22 -9.14
C ALA A 261 15.01 31.03 -10.44
N CYS A 262 14.31 30.54 -11.45
CA CYS A 262 14.07 31.28 -12.69
C CYS A 262 12.61 31.18 -13.11
N TRP A 263 12.11 32.19 -13.82
CA TRP A 263 10.72 32.26 -14.25
C TRP A 263 10.61 33.06 -15.55
N ILE A 264 9.47 32.93 -16.22
CA ILE A 264 9.13 33.74 -17.39
C ILE A 264 8.20 34.88 -16.94
N GLU A 265 8.56 36.11 -17.30
CA GLU A 265 7.75 37.32 -17.09
C GLU A 265 7.79 38.14 -18.38
N GLN A 266 6.62 38.43 -18.98
CA GLN A 266 6.51 39.15 -20.25
C GLN A 266 7.38 38.56 -21.40
N ASN A 267 7.39 37.24 -21.53
CA ASN A 267 8.21 36.50 -22.51
C ASN A 267 9.75 36.69 -22.36
N LYS A 268 10.19 37.16 -21.18
CA LYS A 268 11.60 37.27 -20.82
C LYS A 268 11.91 36.29 -19.69
N ILE A 269 13.11 35.75 -19.70
CA ILE A 269 13.58 34.85 -18.65
C ILE A 269 14.28 35.69 -17.60
N PHE A 270 13.84 35.56 -16.35
CA PHE A 270 14.49 36.15 -15.18
C PHE A 270 14.96 35.05 -14.25
N TYR A 271 16.03 35.31 -13.50
CA TYR A 271 16.54 34.42 -12.48
C TYR A 271 17.04 35.18 -11.26
N SER A 272 17.05 34.52 -10.11
CA SER A 272 17.57 35.06 -8.84
C SER A 272 18.27 33.95 -8.05
N PHE A 273 19.06 34.36 -7.07
CA PHE A 273 19.83 33.52 -6.17
C PHE A 273 19.37 33.71 -4.73
N PHE A 274 19.43 32.65 -3.94
CA PHE A 274 19.14 32.69 -2.51
C PHE A 274 20.44 32.73 -1.70
N ASN A 275 20.64 33.79 -0.92
CA ASN A 275 21.86 33.98 -0.14
C ASN A 275 21.82 33.36 1.27
N ASN A 276 20.83 32.50 1.55
CA ASN A 276 20.47 31.90 2.85
C ASN A 276 19.69 32.81 3.81
N GLU A 277 19.45 34.07 3.47
CA GLU A 277 18.64 34.99 4.28
C GLU A 277 17.48 35.58 3.47
N GLN A 278 17.72 35.87 2.19
CA GLN A 278 16.74 36.42 1.26
C GLN A 278 17.11 36.10 -0.19
N TRP A 279 16.16 36.32 -1.09
CA TRP A 279 16.39 36.26 -2.53
C TRP A 279 17.00 37.57 -3.02
N GLU A 280 17.97 37.47 -3.92
CA GLU A 280 18.57 38.63 -4.57
C GLU A 280 17.63 39.27 -5.60
N SER A 281 18.01 40.46 -6.09
CA SER A 281 17.25 41.13 -7.12
C SER A 281 17.23 40.30 -8.42
N PRO A 282 16.07 40.18 -9.10
CA PRO A 282 15.98 39.43 -10.34
C PRO A 282 16.91 39.95 -11.43
N ILE A 283 17.58 39.03 -12.12
CA ILE A 283 18.49 39.29 -13.22
C ILE A 283 17.84 38.84 -14.52
N TYR A 284 17.87 39.70 -15.53
CA TYR A 284 17.41 39.37 -16.87
C TYR A 284 18.43 38.51 -17.62
N PHE A 285 17.96 37.38 -18.16
CA PHE A 285 18.74 36.54 -19.05
C PHE A 285 18.45 36.92 -20.52
N ASP A 286 19.47 37.44 -21.21
CA ASP A 286 19.36 37.78 -22.62
C ASP A 286 19.38 36.52 -23.49
N LYS A 287 18.22 36.20 -24.05
CA LYS A 287 18.01 35.02 -24.90
C LYS A 287 18.43 35.23 -26.37
N GLY A 288 18.80 36.45 -26.76
CA GLY A 288 19.28 36.80 -28.10
C GLY A 288 18.22 36.83 -29.21
N ASN A 289 16.94 36.59 -28.90
CA ASN A 289 15.82 36.63 -29.84
C ASN A 289 14.53 37.06 -29.12
N GLU A 290 13.43 37.25 -29.86
CA GLU A 290 12.11 37.59 -29.31
C GLU A 290 11.11 36.41 -29.29
N PHE A 291 11.53 35.21 -29.72
CA PHE A 291 10.67 34.03 -29.78
C PHE A 291 10.04 33.66 -28.43
N THR A 292 8.81 33.16 -28.47
CA THR A 292 8.12 32.71 -27.27
C THR A 292 8.80 31.49 -26.68
N VAL A 293 8.98 31.51 -25.35
CA VAL A 293 9.56 30.39 -24.62
C VAL A 293 8.52 29.71 -23.72
N MET A 294 8.68 28.40 -23.56
CA MET A 294 7.89 27.58 -22.65
C MET A 294 8.76 26.54 -21.97
N ARG A 295 8.24 25.94 -20.90
CA ARG A 295 8.92 24.90 -20.15
C ARG A 295 8.83 23.53 -20.82
N TYR A 296 9.94 22.79 -20.78
CA TYR A 296 10.08 21.43 -21.30
C TYR A 296 10.75 20.52 -20.28
N HIS A 297 10.26 19.28 -20.21
CA HIS A 297 10.93 18.17 -19.53
C HIS A 297 12.01 17.63 -20.47
N CYS A 298 13.27 17.89 -20.17
CA CYS A 298 14.38 17.59 -21.07
C CYS A 298 15.29 16.49 -20.50
N PHE A 299 15.42 15.38 -21.22
CA PHE A 299 16.44 14.36 -20.99
C PHE A 299 17.67 14.70 -21.83
N MET A 300 18.81 14.96 -21.21
CA MET A 300 20.04 15.28 -21.94
C MET A 300 21.14 14.25 -21.68
N HIS A 301 21.76 13.77 -22.75
CA HIS A 301 22.97 12.95 -22.69
C HIS A 301 24.18 13.79 -22.28
N TYR A 302 24.92 13.32 -21.28
CA TYR A 302 26.15 13.93 -20.79
C TYR A 302 27.35 13.04 -21.10
N ASN A 303 28.10 13.41 -22.15
CA ASN A 303 29.27 12.67 -22.63
C ASN A 303 30.35 12.40 -21.55
N ARG A 304 30.48 13.28 -20.54
CA ARG A 304 31.49 13.12 -19.49
C ARG A 304 31.28 11.88 -18.61
N ASP A 305 30.02 11.61 -18.29
CA ASP A 305 29.64 10.57 -17.33
C ASP A 305 28.88 9.42 -18.01
N ASN A 306 28.71 9.49 -19.34
CA ASN A 306 27.86 8.60 -20.14
C ASN A 306 26.51 8.34 -19.46
N SER A 307 25.83 9.43 -19.09
CA SER A 307 24.58 9.41 -18.34
C SER A 307 23.55 10.33 -18.98
N VAL A 308 22.28 9.99 -18.82
CA VAL A 308 21.15 10.86 -19.19
C VAL A 308 20.59 11.47 -17.92
N LYS A 309 20.37 12.79 -17.92
CA LYS A 309 19.76 13.49 -16.78
C LYS A 309 18.48 14.21 -17.22
N LEU A 310 17.43 14.07 -16.43
CA LEU A 310 16.21 14.86 -16.54
C LEU A 310 16.46 16.26 -15.97
N LEU A 311 16.09 17.27 -16.75
CA LEU A 311 16.24 18.67 -16.43
C LEU A 311 15.01 19.45 -16.90
N GLU A 312 14.51 20.31 -16.03
CA GLU A 312 13.53 21.33 -16.40
C GLU A 312 14.24 22.48 -17.12
N THR A 313 13.77 22.81 -18.31
CA THR A 313 14.41 23.83 -19.16
C THR A 313 13.38 24.70 -19.86
N TYR A 314 13.76 25.91 -20.24
CA TYR A 314 12.95 26.70 -21.18
C TYR A 314 13.41 26.43 -22.60
N GLY A 315 12.48 26.44 -23.55
CA GLY A 315 12.81 26.35 -24.96
C GLY A 315 11.90 27.19 -25.82
N THR A 316 12.38 27.61 -26.99
CA THR A 316 11.52 28.20 -28.02
C THR A 316 10.57 27.15 -28.60
N ASP A 317 9.45 27.59 -29.17
CA ASP A 317 8.69 26.73 -30.08
C ASP A 317 9.21 26.89 -31.52
N GLU A 318 8.83 25.96 -32.40
CA GLU A 318 9.34 25.79 -33.78
C GLU A 318 9.40 27.07 -34.64
N PRO A 319 10.34 27.14 -35.63
CA PRO A 319 11.10 26.02 -36.23
C PRO A 319 12.45 25.71 -35.56
N ASP A 320 13.14 26.72 -35.05
CA ASP A 320 14.49 26.59 -34.47
C ASP A 320 14.37 26.47 -32.94
N LEU A 321 14.24 25.22 -32.48
CA LEU A 321 14.18 24.90 -31.06
C LEU A 321 15.52 25.21 -30.39
N ASN A 322 15.52 26.24 -29.56
CA ASN A 322 16.64 26.67 -28.74
C ASN A 322 16.35 26.36 -27.28
N LEU A 323 17.23 25.58 -26.63
CA LEU A 323 17.10 25.20 -25.22
C LEU A 323 17.93 26.12 -24.32
N TYR A 324 17.27 26.67 -23.31
CA TYR A 324 17.82 27.55 -22.29
C TYR A 324 17.91 26.79 -20.97
N ILE A 325 19.08 26.19 -20.73
CA ILE A 325 19.34 25.34 -19.56
C ILE A 325 19.61 26.24 -18.34
N PRO A 326 18.86 26.11 -17.22
CA PRO A 326 18.99 27.00 -16.06
C PRO A 326 20.41 27.13 -15.49
N ASN A 327 21.17 26.04 -15.43
CA ASN A 327 22.56 26.05 -14.95
C ASN A 327 23.51 26.97 -15.76
N ARG A 328 23.14 27.33 -17.00
CA ARG A 328 23.95 28.25 -17.83
C ARG A 328 23.68 29.73 -17.50
N PHE A 329 22.56 30.04 -16.84
CA PHE A 329 22.23 31.43 -16.47
C PHE A 329 23.25 31.99 -15.47
N THR A 330 23.71 31.14 -14.56
CA THR A 330 24.64 31.50 -13.48
C THR A 330 26.09 31.66 -13.96
N MET A 331 26.50 30.91 -15.00
CA MET A 331 27.86 30.97 -15.57
C MET A 331 28.16 32.31 -16.28
N ASN A 332 27.16 32.90 -16.95
CA ASN A 332 27.34 34.16 -17.67
C ASN A 332 27.54 35.36 -16.73
N ASN A 333 27.10 35.27 -15.47
CA ASN A 333 27.28 36.33 -14.49
C ASN A 333 28.71 36.34 -13.90
N SER A 334 29.34 35.17 -13.79
CA SER A 334 30.72 35.01 -13.31
C SER A 334 31.72 35.77 -14.21
N LEU A 335 31.54 35.66 -15.54
CA LEU A 335 32.40 36.32 -16.53
C LEU A 335 32.21 37.86 -16.58
N LYS A 336 31.02 38.36 -16.22
CA LYS A 336 30.75 39.81 -16.14
C LYS A 336 31.38 40.45 -14.90
N HIS A 337 31.57 39.69 -13.82
CA HIS A 337 32.30 40.17 -12.65
C HIS A 337 33.81 40.30 -12.93
N GLU A 338 34.39 39.43 -13.75
CA GLU A 338 35.79 39.53 -14.18
C GLU A 338 36.03 40.77 -15.07
N THR A 339 35.12 41.10 -15.99
CA THR A 339 35.30 42.23 -16.92
C THR A 339 35.10 43.60 -16.26
N ASN A 340 34.30 43.69 -15.20
CA ASN A 340 34.10 44.96 -14.47
C ASN A 340 35.21 45.27 -13.46
N GLN A 341 36.08 44.33 -13.10
CA GLN A 341 37.25 44.58 -12.26
C GLN A 341 38.47 45.10 -13.06
N VAL A 342 38.51 44.88 -14.39
CA VAL A 342 39.67 45.26 -15.22
C VAL A 342 39.78 46.77 -15.47
N ASN A 343 38.73 47.56 -15.20
CA ASN A 343 38.76 49.01 -15.41
C ASN A 343 39.21 49.85 -14.22
N ASN A 344 39.55 49.23 -13.07
CA ASN A 344 40.13 49.96 -11.94
C ASN A 344 41.51 49.40 -11.55
N GLU A 345 42.50 50.26 -11.79
CA GLU A 345 43.82 50.33 -11.12
C GLU A 345 44.93 49.38 -11.59
N ILE A 346 45.77 49.96 -12.46
CA ILE A 346 47.22 49.72 -12.49
C ILE A 346 47.80 50.15 -11.13
N SER A 347 48.11 49.19 -10.24
CA SER A 347 48.96 49.40 -9.06
C SER A 347 49.45 48.08 -8.45
N PHE A 348 50.65 47.65 -8.87
CA PHE A 348 51.63 46.78 -8.18
C PHE A 348 51.23 45.39 -7.63
N ASN A 349 52.10 44.44 -8.01
CA ASN A 349 52.05 42.98 -7.97
C ASN A 349 52.03 42.28 -6.58
N GLU A 350 51.73 42.99 -5.48
CA GLU A 350 51.51 42.40 -4.14
C GLU A 350 50.01 42.33 -3.80
N ASN A 351 49.19 43.19 -4.40
CA ASN A 351 47.75 43.23 -4.16
C ASN A 351 47.02 42.04 -4.80
N GLU A 352 47.48 41.52 -5.95
CA GLU A 352 46.89 40.34 -6.59
C GLU A 352 47.08 39.07 -5.75
N GLU A 353 48.28 38.86 -5.17
CA GLU A 353 48.52 37.72 -4.27
C GLU A 353 47.70 37.85 -2.97
N ILE A 354 47.61 39.05 -2.39
CA ILE A 354 46.78 39.31 -1.21
C ILE A 354 45.28 39.14 -1.53
N GLN A 355 44.83 39.53 -2.72
CA GLN A 355 43.44 39.31 -3.15
C GLN A 355 43.14 37.85 -3.43
N ASN A 356 44.05 37.12 -4.07
CA ASN A 356 43.93 35.67 -4.27
C ASN A 356 43.90 34.91 -2.93
N LEU A 357 44.76 35.28 -1.98
CA LEU A 357 44.74 34.73 -0.62
C LEU A 357 43.44 35.08 0.13
N LYS A 358 42.88 36.27 -0.05
CA LYS A 358 41.56 36.62 0.51
C LYS A 358 40.43 35.81 -0.11
N LEU A 359 40.48 35.57 -1.42
CA LEU A 359 39.52 34.72 -2.13
C LEU A 359 39.63 33.25 -1.66
N GLU A 360 40.82 32.69 -1.56
CA GLU A 360 41.03 31.36 -0.99
C GLU A 360 40.55 31.29 0.46
N LEU A 361 40.88 32.28 1.30
CA LEU A 361 40.41 32.34 2.68
C LEU A 361 38.88 32.39 2.75
N SER A 362 38.22 33.10 1.83
CA SER A 362 36.76 33.14 1.75
C SER A 362 36.16 31.80 1.33
N LYS A 363 36.78 31.10 0.37
CA LYS A 363 36.40 29.74 -0.04
C LYS A 363 36.54 28.75 1.12
N VAL A 364 37.67 28.77 1.82
CA VAL A 364 37.93 27.90 2.97
C VAL A 364 36.97 28.19 4.13
N LYS A 365 36.64 29.47 4.37
CA LYS A 365 35.63 29.83 5.40
C LYS A 365 34.24 29.32 5.04
N LEU A 366 33.86 29.41 3.77
CA LEU A 366 32.58 28.89 3.28
C LEU A 366 32.55 27.36 3.37
N GLU A 367 33.62 26.69 2.95
CA GLU A 367 33.77 25.24 3.06
C GLU A 367 33.70 24.77 4.52
N LYS A 368 34.39 25.47 5.43
CA LYS A 368 34.26 25.20 6.87
C LYS A 368 32.82 25.37 7.36
N LYS A 369 32.13 26.45 6.98
CA LYS A 369 30.73 26.68 7.36
C LYS A 369 29.82 25.55 6.83
N ASN A 370 30.07 25.06 5.62
CA ASN A 370 29.35 23.93 5.04
C ASN A 370 29.64 22.61 5.76
N LEU A 371 30.90 22.37 6.15
CA LEU A 371 31.29 21.20 6.93
C LEU A 371 30.69 21.24 8.35
N ASP A 372 30.72 22.39 9.02
CA ASP A 372 30.11 22.57 10.35
C ASP A 372 28.59 22.27 10.28
N ARG A 373 27.89 22.80 9.27
CA ARG A 373 26.47 22.49 9.02
C ARG A 373 26.22 21.01 8.72
N LYS A 374 27.11 20.37 7.96
CA LYS A 374 27.02 18.93 7.67
C LYS A 374 27.21 18.08 8.93
N ILE A 375 28.11 18.49 9.82
CA ILE A 375 28.29 17.85 11.13
C ILE A 375 27.01 17.97 11.95
N ASP A 376 26.39 19.16 12.00
CA ASP A 376 25.13 19.38 12.73
C ASP A 376 23.98 18.52 12.17
N SER A 377 23.84 18.46 10.84
CA SER A 377 22.85 17.60 10.17
C SER A 377 23.08 16.11 10.47
N LEU A 378 24.32 15.62 10.36
CA LEU A 378 24.67 14.24 10.70
C LEU A 378 24.40 13.92 12.18
N ASN A 379 24.69 14.85 13.08
CA ASN A 379 24.40 14.70 14.51
C ASN A 379 22.89 14.62 14.78
N MET A 380 22.08 15.41 14.09
CA MET A 380 20.61 15.32 14.18
C MET A 380 20.08 13.98 13.65
N GLN A 381 20.59 13.51 12.50
CA GLN A 381 20.23 12.19 11.96
C GLN A 381 20.61 11.07 12.94
N LEU A 382 21.78 11.18 13.58
CA LEU A 382 22.25 10.22 14.57
C LEU A 382 21.33 10.21 15.81
N GLN A 383 20.93 11.38 16.32
CA GLN A 383 19.95 11.48 17.41
C GLN A 383 18.60 10.86 17.03
N LYS A 384 18.11 11.08 15.80
CA LYS A 384 16.86 10.49 15.30
C LYS A 384 16.96 8.96 15.23
N LYS A 385 18.07 8.43 14.72
CA LYS A 385 18.34 6.98 14.70
C LYS A 385 18.43 6.40 16.11
N GLN A 386 19.01 7.13 17.06
CA GLN A 386 19.07 6.71 18.47
C GLN A 386 17.66 6.55 19.05
N ARG A 387 16.77 7.54 18.86
CA ARG A 387 15.37 7.45 19.31
C ARG A 387 14.62 6.27 18.71
N PHE A 388 14.87 5.96 17.42
CA PHE A 388 14.27 4.79 16.79
C PHE A 388 14.80 3.48 17.38
N MET A 389 16.09 3.39 17.70
CA MET A 389 16.63 2.22 18.40
C MET A 389 15.96 2.03 19.77
N ASP A 390 15.78 3.11 20.53
CA ASP A 390 15.12 3.05 21.84
C ASP A 390 13.66 2.55 21.71
N ASP A 391 12.89 3.04 20.72
CA ASP A 391 11.52 2.56 20.44
C ASP A 391 11.50 1.08 20.00
N TYR A 392 12.48 0.66 19.19
CA TYR A 392 12.60 -0.75 18.82
C TYR A 392 12.94 -1.65 20.00
N GLU A 393 13.83 -1.22 20.90
CA GLU A 393 14.16 -1.95 22.13
C GLU A 393 12.92 -2.10 23.04
N GLU A 394 12.13 -1.03 23.21
CA GLU A 394 10.88 -1.07 23.97
C GLU A 394 9.87 -2.05 23.35
N ARG A 395 9.68 -2.01 22.03
CA ARG A 395 8.80 -2.96 21.32
C ARG A 395 9.26 -4.40 21.46
N ILE A 396 10.57 -4.66 21.38
CA ILE A 396 11.13 -6.00 21.59
C ILE A 396 10.86 -6.48 23.02
N ALA A 397 11.01 -5.61 24.02
CA ALA A 397 10.69 -5.96 25.41
C ALA A 397 9.20 -6.33 25.59
N ILE A 398 8.28 -5.59 24.96
CA ILE A 398 6.85 -5.91 24.98
C ILE A 398 6.59 -7.28 24.32
N ILE A 399 7.19 -7.54 23.15
CA ILE A 399 7.03 -8.82 22.43
C ILE A 399 7.56 -9.99 23.27
N LEU A 400 8.70 -9.82 23.94
CA LEU A 400 9.27 -10.86 24.80
C LEU A 400 8.35 -11.18 25.98
N GLU A 401 7.73 -10.18 26.60
CA GLU A 401 6.78 -10.39 27.68
C GLU A 401 5.47 -11.06 27.19
N GLN A 402 4.97 -10.68 26.00
CA GLN A 402 3.83 -11.35 25.38
C GLN A 402 4.14 -12.82 25.04
N LYS A 403 5.36 -13.10 24.55
CA LYS A 403 5.82 -14.45 24.29
C LYS A 403 5.86 -15.27 25.59
N ARG A 404 6.41 -14.72 26.67
CA ARG A 404 6.45 -15.39 27.98
C ARG A 404 5.04 -15.77 28.46
N LYS A 405 4.08 -14.85 28.39
CA LYS A 405 2.67 -15.11 28.73
C LYS A 405 2.04 -16.19 27.84
N THR A 406 2.40 -16.22 26.56
CA THR A 406 1.91 -17.22 25.61
C THR A 406 2.48 -18.61 25.93
N ASP A 407 3.77 -18.69 26.26
CA ASP A 407 4.43 -19.94 26.67
C ASP A 407 3.85 -20.47 27.99
N GLU A 408 3.57 -19.59 28.96
CA GLU A 408 2.86 -19.93 30.21
C GLU A 408 1.45 -20.49 29.92
N ASN A 409 0.67 -19.81 29.07
CA ASN A 409 -0.65 -20.28 28.66
C ASN A 409 -0.61 -21.63 27.93
N TYR A 410 0.41 -21.84 27.09
CA TYR A 410 0.61 -23.10 26.38
C TYR A 410 0.91 -24.25 27.35
N ASN A 411 1.73 -24.02 28.38
CA ASN A 411 2.00 -25.01 29.40
C ASN A 411 0.72 -25.39 30.17
N VAL A 412 -0.11 -24.41 30.55
CA VAL A 412 -1.42 -24.66 31.17
C VAL A 412 -2.32 -25.49 30.24
N PHE A 413 -2.32 -25.19 28.94
CA PHE A 413 -3.09 -25.97 27.96
C PHE A 413 -2.62 -27.43 27.88
N ILE A 414 -1.30 -27.68 27.89
CA ILE A 414 -0.74 -29.04 27.89
C ILE A 414 -1.13 -29.81 29.16
N GLU A 415 -1.07 -29.19 30.33
CA GLU A 415 -1.52 -29.81 31.59
C GLU A 415 -3.02 -30.15 31.52
N LEU A 416 -3.84 -29.23 31.02
CA LEU A 416 -5.28 -29.44 30.86
C LEU A 416 -5.57 -30.61 29.89
N GLN A 417 -4.84 -30.68 28.78
CA GLN A 417 -4.95 -31.77 27.82
C GLN A 417 -4.58 -33.12 28.44
N GLN A 418 -3.52 -33.19 29.24
CA GLN A 418 -3.12 -34.42 29.95
C GLN A 418 -4.18 -34.86 30.96
N ASN A 419 -4.76 -33.92 31.71
CA ASN A 419 -5.83 -34.21 32.66
C ASN A 419 -7.09 -34.74 31.96
N LEU A 420 -7.51 -34.09 30.88
CA LEU A 420 -8.65 -34.54 30.07
C LEU A 420 -8.42 -35.94 29.48
N GLN A 421 -7.21 -36.22 28.99
CA GLN A 421 -6.85 -37.54 28.48
C GLN A 421 -6.98 -38.62 29.57
N LYS A 422 -6.52 -38.32 30.78
CA LYS A 422 -6.61 -39.23 31.92
C LYS A 422 -8.07 -39.46 32.34
N GLU A 423 -8.88 -38.41 32.45
CA GLU A 423 -10.31 -38.54 32.76
C GLU A 423 -11.06 -39.35 31.70
N PHE A 424 -10.71 -39.17 30.43
CA PHE A 424 -11.27 -39.94 29.33
C PHE A 424 -10.93 -41.43 29.46
N ASP A 425 -9.67 -41.77 29.74
CA ASP A 425 -9.23 -43.15 29.92
C ASP A 425 -9.90 -43.81 31.15
N ASP A 426 -10.04 -43.07 32.25
CA ASP A 426 -10.75 -43.53 33.46
C ASP A 426 -12.24 -43.78 33.17
N THR A 427 -12.89 -42.87 32.44
CA THR A 427 -14.31 -43.00 32.03
C THR A 427 -14.50 -44.19 31.10
N LYS A 428 -13.57 -44.40 30.15
CA LYS A 428 -13.59 -45.55 29.24
C LYS A 428 -13.47 -46.86 30.00
N LYS A 429 -12.61 -46.92 31.01
CA LYS A 429 -12.45 -48.10 31.88
C LYS A 429 -13.73 -48.38 32.68
N GLN A 430 -14.34 -47.36 33.26
CA GLN A 430 -15.64 -47.50 33.95
C GLN A 430 -16.74 -48.02 33.01
N LEU A 431 -16.76 -47.54 31.76
CA LEU A 431 -17.72 -48.00 30.75
C LEU A 431 -17.52 -49.48 30.41
N ASP A 432 -16.28 -49.93 30.27
CA ASP A 432 -15.97 -51.33 29.97
C ASP A 432 -16.31 -52.26 31.14
N ASP A 433 -16.06 -51.83 32.39
CA ASP A 433 -16.48 -52.55 33.60
C ASP A 433 -18.02 -52.64 33.69
N ALA A 434 -18.73 -51.55 33.41
CA ALA A 434 -20.19 -51.53 33.40
C ALA A 434 -20.78 -52.45 32.31
N LYS A 435 -20.18 -52.49 31.11
CA LYS A 435 -20.57 -53.42 30.05
C LYS A 435 -20.38 -54.88 30.47
N LYS A 436 -19.29 -55.19 31.18
CA LYS A 436 -19.04 -56.54 31.69
C LYS A 436 -20.10 -56.94 32.72
N GLN A 437 -20.38 -56.07 33.69
CA GLN A 437 -21.44 -56.30 34.68
C GLN A 437 -22.82 -56.49 34.01
N LEU A 438 -23.13 -55.70 32.98
CA LEU A 438 -24.37 -55.83 32.23
C LEU A 438 -24.47 -57.20 31.53
N ASN A 439 -23.39 -57.69 30.95
CA ASN A 439 -23.37 -59.01 30.32
C ASN A 439 -23.53 -60.13 31.36
N ASP A 440 -22.83 -60.05 32.50
CA ASP A 440 -22.95 -61.03 33.57
C ASP A 440 -24.40 -61.07 34.12
N ALA A 441 -25.02 -59.91 34.32
CA ALA A 441 -26.42 -59.81 34.75
C ALA A 441 -27.39 -60.38 33.71
N LYS A 442 -27.11 -60.17 32.41
CA LYS A 442 -27.92 -60.73 31.31
C LYS A 442 -27.85 -62.25 31.28
N ASP A 443 -26.67 -62.83 31.51
CA ASP A 443 -26.47 -64.28 31.58
C ASP A 443 -27.17 -64.90 32.80
N GLN A 444 -27.15 -64.22 33.95
CA GLN A 444 -27.91 -64.63 35.13
C GLN A 444 -29.42 -64.59 34.86
N LEU A 445 -29.92 -63.53 34.24
CA LEU A 445 -31.33 -63.39 33.90
C LEU A 445 -31.79 -64.51 32.95
N LEU A 446 -30.94 -64.93 32.00
CA LEU A 446 -31.23 -66.06 31.11
C LEU A 446 -31.41 -67.36 31.90
N LYS A 447 -30.50 -67.64 32.84
CA LYS A 447 -30.57 -68.82 33.71
C LYS A 447 -31.81 -68.82 34.58
N GLU A 448 -32.15 -67.68 35.20
CA GLU A 448 -33.38 -67.55 35.99
C GLU A 448 -34.63 -67.78 35.14
N LYS A 449 -34.64 -67.28 33.89
CA LYS A 449 -35.74 -67.51 32.96
C LYS A 449 -35.91 -68.99 32.62
N ASP A 450 -34.81 -69.71 32.39
CA ASP A 450 -34.84 -71.15 32.12
C ASP A 450 -35.33 -71.95 33.33
N ILE A 451 -34.88 -71.60 34.54
CA ILE A 451 -35.36 -72.20 35.80
C ILE A 451 -36.86 -71.94 35.97
N ARG A 452 -37.32 -70.71 35.73
CA ARG A 452 -38.73 -70.34 35.83
C ARG A 452 -39.58 -71.18 34.88
N ILE A 453 -39.17 -71.32 33.61
CA ILE A 453 -39.86 -72.18 32.63
C ILE A 453 -39.93 -73.63 33.14
N SER A 454 -38.84 -74.15 33.70
CA SER A 454 -38.83 -75.50 34.28
C SER A 454 -39.77 -75.64 35.48
N ILE A 455 -39.89 -74.63 36.35
CA ILE A 455 -40.80 -74.64 37.49
C ILE A 455 -42.26 -74.56 37.03
N GLU A 456 -42.57 -73.66 36.09
CA GLU A 456 -43.91 -73.53 35.50
C GLU A 456 -44.38 -74.86 34.89
N LYS A 457 -43.49 -75.58 34.19
CA LYS A 457 -43.80 -76.92 33.66
C LYS A 457 -44.11 -77.95 34.76
N LYS A 458 -43.31 -77.99 35.83
CA LYS A 458 -43.56 -78.89 36.97
C LYS A 458 -44.85 -78.57 37.72
N LEU A 459 -45.17 -77.27 37.86
CA LEU A 459 -46.43 -76.83 38.45
C LEU A 459 -47.62 -77.35 37.66
N LEU A 460 -47.58 -77.25 36.33
CA LEU A 460 -48.63 -77.78 35.46
C LEU A 460 -48.78 -79.30 35.57
N GLU A 461 -47.67 -80.04 35.67
CA GLU A 461 -47.69 -81.49 35.91
C GLU A 461 -48.37 -81.82 37.25
N LEU A 462 -48.02 -81.11 38.33
CA LEU A 462 -48.63 -81.29 39.65
C LEU A 462 -50.12 -80.90 39.69
N GLU A 463 -50.51 -79.84 38.99
CA GLU A 463 -51.93 -79.45 38.88
C GLU A 463 -52.75 -80.54 38.20
N ASN A 464 -52.22 -81.15 37.14
CA ASN A 464 -52.84 -82.28 36.47
C ASN A 464 -52.93 -83.51 37.37
N GLU A 465 -51.86 -83.84 38.11
CA GLU A 465 -51.88 -84.94 39.09
C GLU A 465 -52.93 -84.70 40.20
N ASN A 466 -53.00 -83.47 40.72
CA ASN A 466 -53.96 -83.09 41.75
C ASN A 466 -55.41 -83.18 41.24
N LEU A 467 -55.66 -82.83 39.97
CA LEU A 467 -56.96 -83.03 39.32
C LEU A 467 -57.36 -84.52 39.31
N ILE A 468 -56.43 -85.41 38.94
CA ILE A 468 -56.64 -86.86 38.92
C ILE A 468 -56.91 -87.39 40.34
N ILE A 469 -56.14 -86.93 41.33
CA ILE A 469 -56.35 -87.31 42.73
C ILE A 469 -57.73 -86.88 43.21
N ARG A 470 -58.16 -85.65 42.92
CA ARG A 470 -59.50 -85.17 43.29
C ARG A 470 -60.60 -86.03 42.68
N GLN A 471 -60.48 -86.42 41.41
CA GLN A 471 -61.42 -87.34 40.77
C GLN A 471 -61.46 -88.71 41.47
N LYS A 472 -60.29 -89.27 41.82
CA LYS A 472 -60.21 -90.52 42.59
C LYS A 472 -60.86 -90.39 43.96
N VAL A 473 -60.63 -89.28 44.67
CA VAL A 473 -61.26 -89.02 45.98
C VAL A 473 -62.78 -88.93 45.84
N MET A 474 -63.31 -88.27 44.80
CA MET A 474 -64.76 -88.26 44.54
C MET A 474 -65.30 -89.68 44.33
N THR A 475 -64.62 -90.48 43.50
CA THR A 475 -65.01 -91.88 43.22
C THR A 475 -65.02 -92.73 44.50
N ILE A 476 -63.97 -92.61 45.32
CA ILE A 476 -63.89 -93.32 46.62
C ILE A 476 -64.99 -92.84 47.57
N ASN A 477 -65.32 -91.55 47.57
CA ASN A 477 -66.36 -91.03 48.45
C ASN A 477 -67.76 -91.49 48.02
N GLU A 478 -68.00 -91.62 46.71
CA GLU A 478 -69.21 -92.26 46.16
C GLU A 478 -69.28 -93.73 46.56
N GLU A 479 -68.20 -94.49 46.43
CA GLU A 479 -68.13 -95.89 46.91
C GLU A 479 -68.35 -96.00 48.41
N LYS A 480 -67.75 -95.11 49.21
CA LYS A 480 -67.94 -95.07 50.66
C LYS A 480 -69.41 -94.81 51.01
N ASN A 481 -70.06 -93.86 50.35
CA ASN A 481 -71.47 -93.56 50.59
C ASN A 481 -72.35 -94.76 50.25
N LYS A 482 -72.07 -95.43 49.12
CA LYS A 482 -72.76 -96.65 48.72
C LYS A 482 -72.56 -97.78 49.74
N LEU A 483 -71.34 -98.00 50.22
CA LEU A 483 -71.06 -98.96 51.29
C LEU A 483 -71.75 -98.59 52.61
N TYR A 484 -71.90 -97.30 52.91
CA TYR A 484 -72.66 -96.83 54.07
C TYR A 484 -74.16 -97.14 53.94
N GLU A 485 -74.73 -96.93 52.76
CA GLU A 485 -76.12 -97.31 52.45
C GLU A 485 -76.31 -98.84 52.54
N ASP A 486 -75.38 -99.63 52.00
CA ASP A 486 -75.39 -101.10 52.09
C ASP A 486 -75.29 -101.57 53.55
N LEU A 487 -74.43 -100.93 54.37
CA LEU A 487 -74.28 -101.22 55.79
C LEU A 487 -75.54 -100.86 56.58
N GLU A 488 -76.17 -99.73 56.27
CA GLU A 488 -77.43 -99.31 56.90
C GLU A 488 -78.58 -100.23 56.52
N PHE A 489 -78.63 -100.70 55.26
CA PHE A 489 -79.56 -101.72 54.80
C PHE A 489 -79.38 -103.03 55.58
N GLU A 490 -78.15 -103.56 55.70
CA GLU A 490 -77.87 -104.77 56.49
C GLU A 490 -78.20 -104.59 57.98
N ARG A 491 -77.88 -103.43 58.55
CA ARG A 491 -78.18 -103.14 59.96
C ARG A 491 -79.70 -103.11 60.20
N ASN A 492 -80.46 -102.54 59.28
CA ASN A 492 -81.93 -102.57 59.32
C ASN A 492 -82.47 -103.99 59.15
N GLN A 493 -81.85 -104.82 58.31
CA GLN A 493 -82.19 -106.23 58.14
C GLN A 493 -81.91 -107.05 59.41
N SER A 494 -80.76 -106.83 60.05
CA SER A 494 -80.37 -107.47 61.32
C SER A 494 -81.25 -107.04 62.51
N ILE A 495 -81.69 -105.78 62.54
CA ILE A 495 -82.69 -105.30 63.52
C ILE A 495 -84.05 -105.98 63.28
N MET A 496 -84.46 -106.15 62.01
CA MET A 496 -85.69 -106.84 61.66
C MET A 496 -85.65 -108.32 62.08
N GLU A 497 -84.51 -109.00 61.89
CA GLU A 497 -84.31 -110.38 62.36
C GLU A 497 -84.36 -110.51 63.89
N ARG A 498 -83.85 -109.53 64.64
CA ARG A 498 -83.90 -109.52 66.11
C ARG A 498 -85.30 -109.23 66.68
N LEU A 499 -86.16 -108.49 65.97
CA LEU A 499 -87.52 -108.18 66.43
C LEU A 499 -88.52 -109.33 66.24
N LEU A 500 -88.24 -110.28 65.34
CA LEU A 500 -89.18 -111.36 64.97
C LEU A 500 -89.07 -112.65 65.80
N ARG A 501 -88.28 -112.70 66.89
CA ARG A 501 -88.23 -113.88 67.79
C ARG A 501 -88.62 -113.55 69.23
N LYS A 502 -89.93 -113.63 69.51
CA LYS A 502 -90.54 -113.90 70.83
C LYS A 502 -91.31 -115.25 70.77
N LYS A 503 -90.70 -116.31 71.36
CA LYS A 503 -91.16 -117.52 72.15
C LYS A 503 -92.51 -118.24 71.85
N PRO A 504 -92.81 -119.51 72.32
CA PRO A 504 -92.19 -120.35 73.39
C PRO A 504 -92.09 -121.91 73.18
N SER A 505 -91.64 -122.64 74.25
CA SER A 505 -91.53 -124.10 74.56
C SER A 505 -90.15 -124.75 74.27
N GLY A 506 -89.53 -125.66 75.04
CA GLY A 506 -89.80 -126.42 76.27
C GLY A 506 -88.75 -127.57 76.39
N ILE A 507 -88.36 -127.94 77.63
CA ILE A 507 -87.25 -128.84 78.09
C ILE A 507 -85.86 -128.20 78.13
#